data_AF-A0A5M9J4Z6-F1
#
_entry.id   AF-A0A5M9J4Z6-F1
#
_cell.length_a   1.000
_cell.length_b   1.000
_cell.length_c   1.000
_cell.angle_alpha   90.00
_cell.angle_beta   90.00
_cell.angle_gamma   90.00
#
_symmetry.space_group_name_H-M   'P 1'
#
loop_
_entity.id
_entity.type
_entity.pdbx_description
1 polymer ?
#
loop_
_entity_poly.entity_id
_entity_poly.type
_entity_poly.pdbx_seq_one_letter_code
_entity_poly.pdbx_strand_id
1 'polypeptide(L)'
;MMEINLSCPNIAGKSPPAYDEQALASYIKVIGSVKAERTQAIHVGIKTPPYTYSEQFKNLISAMELGSSLLGNNPISFITATNTLGSCLVVDESGNPVLGSSLGEGIGGMAGDALHPIALGNVKIIRRMLDASLFESVRSTQIIGIGGVKDKAGFTRMINVGASIVGVGTALGREGVGIFETIIRDGIKEI
;
A
#
# COMPACT_ATOMS: atom_id res chain seq x y z
N MET A 1 3.34 -6.85 14.93
CA MET A 1 2.97 -5.73 14.04
C MET A 1 1.52 -5.89 13.63
N MET A 2 0.85 -4.81 13.25
CA MET A 2 -0.53 -4.80 12.75
C MET A 2 -0.61 -3.96 11.48
N GLU A 3 -1.28 -4.46 10.45
CA GLU A 3 -1.59 -3.68 9.25
C GLU A 3 -3.09 -3.43 9.18
N ILE A 4 -3.49 -2.17 8.98
CA ILE A 4 -4.89 -1.78 8.79
C ILE A 4 -5.11 -1.53 7.29
N ASN A 5 -6.05 -2.26 6.70
CA ASN A 5 -6.43 -2.04 5.30
C ASN A 5 -7.35 -0.82 5.16
N LEU A 6 -6.82 0.28 4.60
CA LEU A 6 -7.56 1.52 4.36
C LEU A 6 -7.87 1.74 2.86
N SER A 7 -7.64 0.72 2.04
CA SER A 7 -7.72 0.80 0.57
C SER A 7 -9.03 0.30 -0.04
N CYS A 8 -9.84 -0.41 0.74
CA CYS A 8 -11.16 -0.88 0.32
C CYS A 8 -12.26 -0.02 0.95
N PRO A 9 -13.45 0.07 0.32
CA PRO A 9 -14.61 0.65 0.95
C PRO A 9 -15.05 -0.27 2.10
N ASN A 10 -14.52 -0.04 3.29
CA ASN A 10 -14.89 -0.79 4.49
C ASN A 10 -16.28 -0.36 5.03
N ILE A 11 -16.84 0.73 4.51
CA ILE A 11 -18.14 1.29 4.90
C ILE A 11 -18.99 1.44 3.63
N ALA A 12 -20.20 0.89 3.66
CA ALA A 12 -21.14 0.99 2.55
C ALA A 12 -21.40 2.45 2.18
N GLY A 13 -21.32 2.77 0.88
CA GLY A 13 -21.54 4.12 0.36
C GLY A 13 -20.42 5.12 0.61
N LYS A 14 -19.28 4.71 1.18
CA LYS A 14 -18.11 5.59 1.36
C LYS A 14 -16.91 5.11 0.55
N SER A 15 -16.17 6.07 0.00
CA SER A 15 -14.87 5.82 -0.59
C SER A 15 -13.88 5.23 0.43
N PRO A 16 -12.87 4.46 -0.01
CA PRO A 16 -11.80 3.99 0.85
C PRO A 16 -11.21 5.11 1.73
N PRO A 17 -10.99 4.88 3.04
CA PRO A 17 -10.50 5.92 3.95
C PRO A 17 -9.18 6.56 3.52
N ALA A 18 -8.29 5.82 2.86
CA ALA A 18 -7.02 6.35 2.40
C ALA A 18 -7.11 7.30 1.19
N TYR A 19 -8.30 7.49 0.60
CA TYR A 19 -8.54 8.55 -0.40
C TYR A 19 -9.02 9.88 0.21
N ASP A 20 -9.43 9.87 1.48
CA ASP A 20 -10.04 10.99 2.18
C ASP A 20 -9.15 11.42 3.35
N GLU A 21 -8.68 12.67 3.33
CA GLU A 21 -7.71 13.17 4.31
C GLU A 21 -8.29 13.15 5.73
N GLN A 22 -9.55 13.56 5.89
CA GLN A 22 -10.21 13.65 7.19
C GLN A 22 -10.45 12.27 7.81
N ALA A 23 -10.87 11.30 7.00
CA ALA A 23 -11.00 9.91 7.42
C ALA A 23 -9.63 9.37 7.83
N LEU A 24 -8.59 9.56 7.02
CA LEU A 24 -7.24 9.09 7.33
C LEU A 24 -6.70 9.71 8.63
N ALA A 25 -6.83 11.02 8.80
CA ALA A 25 -6.44 11.72 10.03
C ALA A 25 -7.18 11.18 11.26
N SER A 26 -8.46 10.85 11.11
CA SER A 26 -9.26 10.24 12.18
C SER A 26 -8.73 8.86 12.58
N TYR A 27 -8.38 8.01 11.60
CA TYR A 27 -7.72 6.73 11.89
C TYR A 27 -6.38 6.92 12.60
N ILE A 28 -5.52 7.81 12.09
CA ILE A 28 -4.20 8.10 12.67
C ILE A 28 -4.33 8.56 14.14
N LYS A 29 -5.28 9.47 14.42
CA LYS A 29 -5.57 9.93 15.77
C LYS A 29 -5.97 8.79 16.71
N VAL A 30 -6.92 7.95 16.30
CA VAL A 30 -7.38 6.81 17.10
C VAL A 30 -6.25 5.81 17.36
N ILE A 31 -5.45 5.50 16.34
CA ILE A 31 -4.27 4.63 16.49
C ILE A 31 -3.30 5.22 17.51
N GLY A 32 -3.05 6.53 17.43
CA GLY A 32 -2.23 7.26 18.40
C GLY A 32 -2.74 7.13 19.83
N SER A 33 -4.02 7.39 20.07
CA SER A 33 -4.64 7.25 21.40
C SER A 33 -4.54 5.84 21.94
N VAL A 34 -4.88 4.82 21.13
CA VAL A 34 -4.78 3.43 21.56
C VAL A 34 -3.34 3.02 21.87
N LYS A 35 -2.35 3.51 21.09
CA LYS A 35 -0.93 3.23 21.38
C LYS A 35 -0.46 3.88 22.68
N ALA A 36 -0.94 5.09 23.00
CA ALA A 36 -0.56 5.80 24.22
C ALA A 36 -1.04 5.09 25.50
N GLU A 37 -2.16 4.36 25.43
CA GLU A 37 -2.71 3.59 26.55
C GLU A 37 -2.02 2.24 26.76
N ARG A 38 -1.12 1.82 25.85
CA ARG A 38 -0.47 0.51 25.92
C ARG A 38 0.95 0.61 26.48
N THR A 39 1.29 -0.35 27.33
CA THR A 39 2.64 -0.52 27.89
C THR A 39 3.61 -1.16 26.90
N GLN A 40 3.10 -1.97 25.96
CA GLN A 40 3.90 -2.63 24.93
C GLN A 40 3.83 -1.88 23.61
N ALA A 41 5.00 -1.56 23.04
CA ALA A 41 5.10 -0.93 21.73
C ALA A 41 4.58 -1.87 20.62
N ILE A 42 3.67 -1.38 19.79
CA ILE A 42 3.14 -2.09 18.62
C ILE A 42 3.41 -1.25 17.36
N HIS A 43 4.08 -1.85 16.38
CA HIS A 43 4.16 -1.29 15.03
C HIS A 43 2.83 -1.44 14.33
N VAL A 44 2.25 -0.31 13.93
CA VAL A 44 0.99 -0.24 13.18
C VAL A 44 1.31 0.36 11.83
N GLY A 45 0.87 -0.28 10.75
CA GLY A 45 0.96 0.25 9.40
C GLY A 45 -0.40 0.32 8.73
N ILE A 46 -0.44 1.01 7.60
CA ILE A 46 -1.64 1.19 6.79
C ILE A 46 -1.39 0.68 5.38
N LYS A 47 -2.37 -0.01 4.81
CA LYS A 47 -2.35 -0.41 3.40
C LYS A 47 -3.19 0.53 2.56
N THR A 48 -2.54 1.18 1.60
CA THR A 48 -3.14 2.20 0.73
C THR A 48 -3.61 1.61 -0.59
N PRO A 49 -4.63 2.23 -1.22
CA PRO A 49 -4.97 1.89 -2.60
C PRO A 49 -3.89 2.45 -3.53
N PRO A 50 -3.90 2.08 -4.82
CA PRO A 50 -3.10 2.80 -5.80
C PRO A 50 -3.63 4.23 -5.93
N TYR A 51 -2.77 5.19 -5.66
CA TYR A 51 -3.02 6.58 -5.99
C TYR A 51 -2.65 6.85 -7.44
N THR A 52 -3.50 7.64 -8.11
CA THR A 52 -3.45 7.90 -9.55
C THR A 52 -3.33 9.39 -9.88
N TYR A 53 -3.49 10.29 -8.90
CA TYR A 53 -3.27 11.74 -9.05
C TYR A 53 -2.66 12.38 -7.80
N SER A 54 -2.05 13.56 -7.97
CA SER A 54 -1.18 14.20 -6.96
C SER A 54 -1.82 14.45 -5.60
N GLU A 55 -3.09 14.88 -5.57
CA GLU A 55 -3.74 15.25 -4.31
C GLU A 55 -3.90 14.06 -3.36
N GLN A 56 -4.06 12.83 -3.89
CA GLN A 56 -4.17 11.65 -3.02
C GLN A 56 -2.89 11.40 -2.23
N PHE A 57 -1.73 11.60 -2.87
CA PHE A 57 -0.43 11.51 -2.19
C PHE A 57 -0.26 12.63 -1.15
N LYS A 58 -0.67 13.86 -1.48
CA LYS A 58 -0.61 14.98 -0.54
C LYS A 58 -1.49 14.75 0.68
N ASN A 59 -2.70 14.27 0.48
CA ASN A 59 -3.64 13.95 1.56
C ASN A 59 -3.07 12.90 2.53
N LEU A 60 -2.41 11.85 2.00
CA LEU A 60 -1.73 10.84 2.82
C LEU A 60 -0.69 11.48 3.74
N ILE A 61 0.22 12.27 3.17
CA ILE A 61 1.34 12.84 3.91
C ILE A 61 0.87 13.92 4.88
N SER A 62 -0.05 14.81 4.45
CA SER A 62 -0.67 15.83 5.29
C SER A 62 -1.34 15.22 6.53
N ALA A 63 -2.10 14.13 6.38
CA ALA A 63 -2.72 13.46 7.52
C ALA A 63 -1.70 12.86 8.50
N MET A 64 -0.57 12.33 8.00
CA MET A 64 0.52 11.82 8.83
C MET A 64 1.27 12.95 9.56
N GLU A 65 1.55 14.06 8.88
CA GLU A 65 2.19 15.23 9.47
C GLU A 65 1.31 15.87 10.54
N LEU A 66 0.00 15.99 10.29
CA LEU A 66 -0.97 16.44 11.28
C LEU A 66 -0.98 15.53 12.50
N GLY A 67 -1.02 14.21 12.29
CA GLY A 67 -0.94 13.23 13.37
C GLY A 67 0.34 13.38 14.19
N SER A 68 1.49 13.55 13.53
CA SER A 68 2.76 13.74 14.22
C SER A 68 2.81 15.06 15.00
N SER A 69 2.29 16.14 14.45
CA SER A 69 2.23 17.44 15.12
C SER A 69 1.39 17.38 16.40
N LEU A 70 0.23 16.73 16.34
CA LEU A 70 -0.70 16.66 17.47
C LEU A 70 -0.26 15.67 18.56
N LEU A 71 0.39 14.57 18.18
CA LEU A 71 0.75 13.48 19.09
C LEU A 71 2.21 13.52 19.56
N GLY A 72 3.02 14.41 18.98
CA GLY A 72 4.47 14.47 19.21
C GLY A 72 5.27 13.33 18.56
N ASN A 73 4.60 12.41 17.86
CA ASN A 73 5.21 11.32 17.10
C ASN A 73 4.23 10.80 16.03
N ASN A 74 4.73 10.13 15.01
CA ASN A 74 3.93 9.46 14.00
C ASN A 74 3.51 8.06 14.49
N PRO A 75 2.20 7.79 14.68
CA PRO A 75 1.76 6.48 15.15
C PRO A 75 1.85 5.39 14.06
N ILE A 76 2.01 5.78 12.78
CA ILE A 76 2.11 4.88 11.62
C ILE A 76 3.57 4.55 11.34
N SER A 77 3.96 3.29 11.57
CA SER A 77 5.34 2.82 11.38
C SER A 77 5.66 2.43 9.94
N PHE A 78 4.67 2.00 9.16
CA PHE A 78 4.88 1.62 7.77
C PHE A 78 3.65 1.83 6.89
N ILE A 79 3.88 1.97 5.59
CA ILE A 79 2.85 2.07 4.55
C ILE A 79 3.03 0.90 3.59
N THR A 80 1.95 0.17 3.33
CA THR A 80 1.93 -0.87 2.30
C THR A 80 1.32 -0.32 1.03
N ALA A 81 2.15 -0.14 0.00
CA ALA A 81 1.80 0.44 -1.29
C ALA A 81 2.03 -0.60 -2.40
N THR A 82 0.99 -1.20 -3.00
CA THR A 82 -0.45 -0.86 -2.89
C THR A 82 -1.34 -2.09 -2.84
N ASN A 83 -2.62 -1.89 -2.52
CA ASN A 83 -3.66 -2.87 -2.84
C ASN A 83 -3.93 -2.89 -4.36
N THR A 84 -4.88 -3.72 -4.80
CA THR A 84 -5.34 -3.79 -6.19
C THR A 84 -5.97 -2.47 -6.66
N LEU A 85 -5.86 -2.16 -7.96
CA LEU A 85 -6.60 -1.05 -8.56
C LEU A 85 -8.04 -1.49 -8.85
N GLY A 86 -9.03 -0.91 -8.16
CA GLY A 86 -10.44 -1.21 -8.39
C GLY A 86 -10.96 -0.76 -9.76
N SER A 87 -12.23 -1.06 -10.01
CA SER A 87 -12.95 -0.63 -11.23
C SER A 87 -12.30 -1.10 -12.54
N CYS A 88 -11.69 -2.28 -12.52
CA CYS A 88 -11.07 -2.89 -13.68
C CYS A 88 -11.94 -4.05 -14.19
N LEU A 89 -11.97 -4.25 -15.51
CA LEU A 89 -12.73 -5.30 -16.18
C LEU A 89 -11.82 -6.00 -17.19
N VAL A 90 -11.93 -7.32 -17.26
CA VAL A 90 -11.30 -8.13 -18.31
C VAL A 90 -12.42 -8.84 -19.05
N VAL A 91 -12.41 -8.73 -20.39
CA VAL A 91 -13.43 -9.29 -21.27
C VAL A 91 -12.82 -10.28 -22.25
N ASP A 92 -13.62 -11.24 -22.71
CA ASP A 92 -13.29 -12.13 -23.83
C ASP A 92 -13.44 -11.41 -25.19
N GLU A 93 -13.17 -12.11 -26.30
CA GLU A 93 -13.31 -11.57 -27.66
C GLU A 93 -14.76 -11.16 -28.01
N SER A 94 -15.74 -11.70 -27.29
CA SER A 94 -17.15 -11.37 -27.45
C SER A 94 -17.59 -10.21 -26.54
N GLY A 95 -16.69 -9.67 -25.71
CA GLY A 95 -16.98 -8.60 -24.76
C GLY A 95 -17.59 -9.08 -23.43
N ASN A 96 -17.65 -10.39 -23.17
CA ASN A 96 -18.18 -10.92 -21.93
C ASN A 96 -17.15 -10.86 -20.81
N PRO A 97 -17.53 -10.50 -19.57
CA PRO A 97 -16.62 -10.54 -18.43
C PRO A 97 -16.05 -11.94 -18.18
N VAL A 98 -14.73 -12.05 -18.00
CA VAL A 98 -14.05 -13.34 -17.77
C VAL A 98 -13.99 -13.74 -16.29
N LEU A 99 -14.30 -12.81 -15.40
CA LEU A 99 -14.33 -13.02 -13.95
C LEU A 99 -15.74 -12.82 -13.42
N GLY A 100 -16.13 -13.64 -12.44
CA GLY A 100 -17.32 -13.36 -11.63
C GLY A 100 -17.08 -12.21 -10.66
N SER A 101 -18.08 -11.36 -10.46
CA SER A 101 -18.12 -10.37 -9.38
C SER A 101 -19.41 -10.51 -8.57
N SER A 102 -19.45 -9.95 -7.37
CA SER A 102 -20.63 -9.99 -6.49
C SER A 102 -21.87 -9.34 -7.12
N LEU A 103 -21.68 -8.43 -8.08
CA LEU A 103 -22.74 -7.74 -8.81
C LEU A 103 -23.02 -8.38 -10.18
N GLY A 104 -22.30 -9.45 -10.56
CA GLY A 104 -22.44 -10.12 -11.85
C GLY A 104 -21.82 -9.39 -13.05
N GLU A 105 -21.35 -8.14 -12.87
CA GLU A 105 -20.74 -7.32 -13.93
C GLU A 105 -19.28 -7.68 -14.25
N GLY A 106 -18.66 -8.54 -13.44
CA GLY A 106 -17.25 -8.94 -13.56
C GLY A 106 -16.22 -7.85 -13.26
N ILE A 107 -16.66 -6.68 -12.80
CA ILE A 107 -15.78 -5.60 -12.31
C ILE A 107 -15.04 -6.06 -11.04
N GLY A 108 -13.73 -5.83 -11.01
CA GLY A 108 -12.86 -6.23 -9.89
C GLY A 108 -11.59 -5.39 -9.76
N GLY A 109 -10.65 -5.92 -8.97
CA GLY A 109 -9.35 -5.30 -8.73
C GLY A 109 -8.26 -5.83 -9.67
N MET A 110 -7.56 -4.94 -10.37
CA MET A 110 -6.37 -5.28 -11.15
C MET A 110 -5.16 -5.46 -10.22
N ALA A 111 -4.50 -6.61 -10.38
CA ALA A 111 -3.28 -7.01 -9.68
C ALA A 111 -2.24 -7.55 -10.67
N GLY A 112 -1.20 -8.22 -10.18
CA GLY A 112 -0.19 -8.86 -11.03
C GLY A 112 0.60 -7.86 -11.89
N ASP A 113 1.11 -8.35 -13.01
CA ASP A 113 2.00 -7.60 -13.91
C ASP A 113 1.40 -6.25 -14.34
N ALA A 114 0.10 -6.22 -14.62
CA ALA A 114 -0.61 -5.03 -15.07
C ALA A 114 -0.60 -3.89 -14.02
N LEU A 115 -0.51 -4.23 -12.72
CA LEU A 115 -0.43 -3.25 -11.63
C LEU A 115 0.99 -2.72 -11.40
N HIS A 116 2.03 -3.43 -11.85
CA HIS A 116 3.41 -3.16 -11.44
C HIS A 116 3.88 -1.72 -11.69
N PRO A 117 3.64 -1.10 -12.87
CA PRO A 117 4.07 0.28 -13.12
C PRO A 117 3.41 1.30 -12.17
N ILE A 118 2.12 1.10 -11.85
CA ILE A 118 1.37 1.96 -10.93
C ILE A 118 1.92 1.80 -9.50
N ALA A 119 2.21 0.57 -9.09
CA ALA A 119 2.76 0.29 -7.77
C ALA A 119 4.15 0.90 -7.59
N LEU A 120 5.03 0.80 -8.59
CA LEU A 120 6.35 1.45 -8.58
C LEU A 120 6.23 2.97 -8.45
N GLY A 121 5.33 3.59 -9.20
CA GLY A 121 5.06 5.04 -9.10
C GLY A 121 4.58 5.43 -7.71
N ASN A 122 3.68 4.64 -7.11
CA ASN A 122 3.18 4.87 -5.76
C ASN A 122 4.29 4.83 -4.72
N VAL A 123 5.10 3.76 -4.70
CA VAL A 123 6.24 3.63 -3.79
C VAL A 123 7.21 4.79 -3.97
N LYS A 124 7.57 5.14 -5.21
CA LYS A 124 8.50 6.24 -5.51
C LYS A 124 8.03 7.58 -4.98
N ILE A 125 6.77 7.92 -5.24
CA ILE A 125 6.21 9.22 -4.86
C ILE A 125 6.02 9.29 -3.36
N ILE A 126 5.48 8.24 -2.73
CA ILE A 126 5.31 8.18 -1.26
C ILE A 126 6.67 8.31 -0.59
N ARG A 127 7.70 7.55 -0.99
CA ARG A 127 9.04 7.65 -0.43
C ARG A 127 9.58 9.07 -0.49
N ARG A 128 9.54 9.68 -1.69
CA ARG A 128 10.01 11.05 -1.91
C ARG A 128 9.31 12.06 -1.01
N MET A 129 7.99 11.92 -0.81
CA MET A 129 7.23 12.87 0.00
C MET A 129 7.43 12.64 1.50
N LEU A 130 7.56 11.38 1.94
CA LEU A 130 7.96 11.07 3.32
C LEU A 130 9.32 11.70 3.63
N ASP A 131 10.31 11.55 2.74
CA ASP A 131 11.67 12.08 2.91
C ASP A 131 11.70 13.62 2.97
N ALA A 132 10.77 14.28 2.27
CA ALA A 132 10.63 15.72 2.25
C ALA A 132 9.87 16.30 3.45
N SER A 133 9.27 15.45 4.30
CA SER A 133 8.52 15.90 5.48
C SER A 133 9.43 16.63 6.47
N LEU A 134 8.89 17.64 7.15
CA LEU A 134 9.59 18.34 8.24
C LEU A 134 9.67 17.49 9.52
N PHE A 135 8.81 16.49 9.69
CA PHE A 135 8.74 15.65 10.88
C PHE A 135 9.62 14.39 10.72
N GLU A 136 10.62 14.22 11.60
CA GLU A 136 11.50 13.03 11.58
C GLU A 136 10.73 11.71 11.73
N SER A 137 9.72 11.72 12.59
CA SER A 137 8.80 10.59 12.78
C SER A 137 8.07 10.18 11.49
N VAL A 138 7.75 11.14 10.60
CA VAL A 138 7.14 10.87 9.30
C VAL A 138 8.19 10.36 8.32
N ARG A 139 9.38 10.99 8.25
CA ARG A 139 10.51 10.53 7.42
C ARG A 139 10.88 9.07 7.70
N SER A 140 10.88 8.68 8.97
CA SER A 140 11.23 7.31 9.42
C SER A 140 10.24 6.21 9.01
N THR A 141 9.07 6.57 8.47
CA THR A 141 8.04 5.61 8.04
C THR A 141 8.59 4.69 6.95
N GLN A 142 8.48 3.37 7.15
CA GLN A 142 8.94 2.37 6.19
C GLN A 142 7.89 2.12 5.09
N ILE A 143 8.30 1.61 3.93
CA ILE A 143 7.37 1.23 2.86
C ILE A 143 7.48 -0.25 2.55
N ILE A 144 6.34 -0.94 2.55
CA ILE A 144 6.20 -2.28 1.99
C ILE A 144 5.66 -2.14 0.56
N GLY A 145 6.51 -2.36 -0.43
CA GLY A 145 6.16 -2.31 -1.85
C GLY A 145 5.47 -3.59 -2.30
N ILE A 146 4.25 -3.48 -2.86
CA ILE A 146 3.46 -4.62 -3.37
C ILE A 146 2.83 -4.25 -4.69
N GLY A 147 2.89 -5.18 -5.65
CA GLY A 147 2.17 -5.10 -6.92
C GLY A 147 3.01 -5.67 -8.05
N GLY A 148 2.56 -6.77 -8.66
CA GLY A 148 3.20 -7.35 -9.86
C GLY A 148 4.65 -7.82 -9.71
N VAL A 149 5.09 -8.17 -8.50
CA VAL A 149 6.41 -8.78 -8.28
C VAL A 149 6.29 -10.29 -8.49
N LYS A 150 7.07 -10.84 -9.42
CA LYS A 150 7.13 -12.27 -9.75
C LYS A 150 8.54 -12.80 -10.00
N ASP A 151 9.55 -11.93 -9.93
CA ASP A 151 10.94 -12.26 -10.22
C ASP A 151 11.88 -11.31 -9.48
N LYS A 152 13.19 -11.61 -9.53
CA LYS A 152 14.27 -10.80 -8.96
C LYS A 152 14.28 -9.37 -9.49
N ALA A 153 13.92 -9.17 -10.75
CA ALA A 153 13.91 -7.85 -11.37
C ALA A 153 12.78 -6.98 -10.79
N GLY A 154 11.60 -7.54 -10.57
CA GLY A 154 10.46 -6.88 -9.92
C GLY A 154 10.76 -6.53 -8.46
N PHE A 155 11.39 -7.44 -7.73
CA PHE A 155 11.90 -7.17 -6.39
C PHE A 155 12.88 -5.99 -6.40
N THR A 156 13.90 -6.04 -7.27
CA THR A 156 14.94 -5.01 -7.39
C THR A 156 14.34 -3.65 -7.76
N ARG A 157 13.36 -3.61 -8.67
CA ARG A 157 12.64 -2.37 -9.02
C ARG A 157 11.94 -1.77 -7.80
N MET A 158 11.26 -2.58 -6.98
CA MET A 158 10.59 -2.10 -5.76
C MET A 158 11.58 -1.49 -4.76
N ILE A 159 12.70 -2.17 -4.50
CA ILE A 159 13.76 -1.64 -3.64
C ILE A 159 14.30 -0.31 -4.18
N ASN A 160 14.63 -0.25 -5.47
CA ASN A 160 15.19 0.96 -6.10
C ASN A 160 14.24 2.17 -6.08
N VAL A 161 12.92 1.94 -6.01
CA VAL A 161 11.96 3.03 -5.90
C VAL A 161 11.67 3.43 -4.45
N GLY A 162 12.22 2.74 -3.45
CA GLY A 162 12.16 3.14 -2.04
C GLY A 162 11.35 2.22 -1.13
N ALA A 163 11.05 0.99 -1.56
CA ALA A 163 10.51 -0.03 -0.67
C ALA A 163 11.60 -0.56 0.26
N SER A 164 11.28 -0.70 1.55
CA SER A 164 12.12 -1.37 2.55
C SER A 164 11.87 -2.88 2.56
N ILE A 165 10.63 -3.28 2.27
CA ILE A 165 10.18 -4.67 2.21
C ILE A 165 9.35 -4.84 0.93
N VAL A 166 9.38 -6.02 0.32
CA VAL A 166 8.60 -6.32 -0.89
C VAL A 166 7.62 -7.45 -0.60
N GLY A 167 6.33 -7.22 -0.84
CA GLY A 167 5.29 -8.24 -0.74
C GLY A 167 4.91 -8.83 -2.10
N VAL A 168 4.49 -10.09 -2.09
CA VAL A 168 4.13 -10.87 -3.29
C VAL A 168 2.70 -11.38 -3.15
N GLY A 169 1.83 -10.98 -4.09
CA GLY A 169 0.41 -11.35 -4.09
C GLY A 169 0.06 -12.33 -5.22
N THR A 170 -0.15 -11.83 -6.43
CA THR A 170 -0.61 -12.64 -7.58
C THR A 170 0.32 -13.80 -7.92
N ALA A 171 1.64 -13.60 -7.89
CA ALA A 171 2.59 -14.68 -8.19
C ALA A 171 2.55 -15.77 -7.12
N LEU A 172 2.44 -15.41 -5.83
CA LEU A 172 2.22 -16.36 -4.74
C LEU A 172 0.93 -17.16 -4.93
N GLY A 173 -0.18 -16.50 -5.29
CA GLY A 173 -1.45 -17.17 -5.54
C GLY A 173 -1.42 -18.14 -6.73
N ARG A 174 -0.56 -17.89 -7.73
CA ARG A 174 -0.44 -18.71 -8.94
C ARG A 174 0.58 -19.83 -8.83
N GLU A 175 1.71 -19.56 -8.17
CA GLU A 175 2.91 -20.40 -8.18
C GLU A 175 3.20 -21.03 -6.82
N GLY A 176 2.45 -20.65 -5.78
CA GLY A 176 2.67 -21.11 -4.41
C GLY A 176 3.95 -20.54 -3.79
N VAL A 177 4.36 -21.11 -2.66
CA VAL A 177 5.49 -20.59 -1.86
C VAL A 177 6.85 -20.68 -2.57
N GLY A 178 6.98 -21.51 -3.61
CA GLY A 178 8.21 -21.60 -4.41
C GLY A 178 8.58 -20.30 -5.13
N ILE A 179 7.64 -19.36 -5.28
CA ILE A 179 7.93 -18.04 -5.86
C ILE A 179 9.02 -17.28 -5.08
N PHE A 180 9.12 -17.49 -3.77
CA PHE A 180 10.12 -16.81 -2.96
C PHE A 180 11.53 -17.28 -3.33
N GLU A 181 11.72 -18.59 -3.55
CA GLU A 181 12.99 -19.14 -4.06
C GLU A 181 13.32 -18.57 -5.44
N THR A 182 12.34 -18.51 -6.35
CA THR A 182 12.51 -17.91 -7.69
C THR A 182 12.97 -16.45 -7.62
N ILE A 183 12.40 -15.65 -6.71
CA ILE A 183 12.76 -14.24 -6.55
C ILE A 183 14.18 -14.08 -6.00
N ILE A 184 14.61 -14.97 -5.10
CA ILE A 184 15.91 -14.85 -4.41
C ILE A 184 17.03 -15.71 -5.01
N ARG A 185 16.75 -16.52 -6.04
CA ARG A 185 17.60 -17.61 -6.55
C ARG A 185 19.07 -17.25 -6.79
N ASP A 186 19.34 -16.02 -7.23
CA ASP A 186 20.70 -15.53 -7.53
C ASP A 186 21.21 -14.54 -6.47
N GLY A 187 20.71 -14.65 -5.24
CA GLY A 187 20.95 -13.74 -4.13
C GLY A 187 20.25 -12.38 -4.28
N ILE A 188 19.89 -11.78 -3.15
CA ILE A 188 19.54 -10.37 -3.04
C ILE A 188 20.74 -9.68 -2.39
N LYS A 189 21.21 -8.55 -2.93
CA LYS A 189 22.22 -7.75 -2.22
C LYS A 189 21.60 -7.27 -0.92
N GLU A 190 22.32 -7.41 0.20
CA GLU A 190 21.92 -6.77 1.46
C GLU A 190 21.72 -5.27 1.21
N ILE A 191 20.61 -4.75 1.76
CA ILE A 191 20.12 -3.37 1.60
C ILE A 191 20.59 -2.54 2.78
#